data_AF-A0A8C3RNX3-F1
#
_entry.id   AF-A0A8C3RNX3-F1
#
_cell.length_a   1.000
_cell.length_b   1.000
_cell.length_c   1.000
_cell.angle_alpha   90.00
_cell.angle_beta   90.00
_cell.angle_gamma   90.00
#
_symmetry.space_group_name_H-M   'P 1'
#
loop_
_entity.id
_entity.type
_entity.pdbx_description
1 polymer ?
#
loop_
_entity_poly.entity_id
_entity_poly.type
_entity_poly.pdbx_seq_one_letter_code
_entity_poly.pdbx_strand_id
1 'polypeptide(L)'
;MAEPGPEEEELAHAEVLELFQEGLARLVQDPLLCDLPVQVTVEEINSQIALEYGQAMTVRVCKADEEVMPVVVVQNASVLDLKKAIQRYVQLKQEREGGIQHISWTYVWRTYHLTFAGEKMTDDKKKLREYGIKNRDEVCFIKKLRK
;
A
#
# COMPACT_ATOMS: atom_id res chain seq x y z
N MET A 1 14.62 44.11 -34.24
CA MET A 1 13.91 42.86 -33.91
C MET A 1 14.53 42.37 -32.63
N ALA A 2 13.79 42.46 -31.53
CA ALA A 2 14.26 41.94 -30.24
C ALA A 2 13.99 40.44 -30.27
N GLU A 3 15.05 39.65 -30.19
CA GLU A 3 14.96 38.23 -29.86
C GLU A 3 14.33 38.12 -28.46
N PRO A 4 13.27 37.31 -28.24
CA PRO A 4 12.78 37.08 -26.89
C PRO A 4 13.87 36.39 -26.07
N GLY A 5 14.18 36.99 -24.90
CA GLY A 5 15.15 36.47 -23.95
C GLY A 5 14.68 35.16 -23.30
N PRO A 6 15.56 34.47 -22.56
CA PRO A 6 15.36 33.10 -22.05
C PRO A 6 14.41 33.03 -20.84
N GLU A 7 13.36 33.85 -20.81
CA GLU A 7 12.54 34.12 -19.62
C GLU A 7 11.16 33.43 -19.65
N GLU A 8 10.87 32.59 -20.66
CA GLU A 8 9.54 31.97 -20.84
C GLU A 8 9.37 30.54 -20.32
N GLU A 9 10.39 29.81 -19.88
CA GLU A 9 10.20 28.40 -19.53
C GLU A 9 10.99 27.97 -18.29
N GLU A 10 10.45 28.25 -17.12
CA GLU A 10 10.63 27.38 -15.93
C GLU A 10 9.64 27.86 -14.86
N LEU A 11 8.38 27.43 -14.96
CA LEU A 11 7.49 27.43 -13.79
C LEU A 11 8.27 26.78 -12.62
N ALA A 12 8.21 27.39 -11.43
CA ALA A 12 8.85 26.78 -10.28
C ALA A 12 8.30 25.36 -10.11
N HIS A 13 9.16 24.37 -9.85
CA HIS A 13 8.74 22.96 -9.74
C HIS A 13 7.52 22.78 -8.81
N ALA A 14 7.42 23.60 -7.76
CA ALA A 14 6.28 23.66 -6.86
C ALA A 14 4.96 24.08 -7.55
N GLU A 15 4.97 25.13 -8.38
CA GLU A 15 3.80 25.61 -9.11
C GLU A 15 3.33 24.59 -10.16
N VAL A 16 4.28 23.93 -10.84
CA VAL A 16 3.97 22.83 -11.75
C VAL A 16 3.31 21.68 -10.97
N LEU A 17 3.88 21.28 -9.83
CA LEU A 17 3.32 20.22 -9.01
C LEU A 17 1.91 20.54 -8.51
N GLU A 18 1.65 21.78 -8.08
CA GLU A 18 0.31 22.20 -7.65
C GLU A 18 -0.71 22.08 -8.78
N LEU A 19 -0.38 22.58 -9.98
CA LEU A 19 -1.25 22.47 -11.16
C LEU A 19 -1.55 21.00 -11.51
N PHE A 20 -0.52 20.14 -11.49
CA PHE A 20 -0.67 18.72 -11.76
C PHE A 20 -1.52 18.02 -10.69
N GLN A 21 -1.32 18.33 -9.40
CA GLN A 21 -2.09 17.77 -8.30
C GLN A 21 -3.57 18.16 -8.39
N GLU A 22 -3.88 19.41 -8.73
CA GLU A 22 -5.25 19.85 -8.98
C GLU A 22 -5.90 19.09 -10.14
N GLY A 23 -5.15 18.88 -11.23
CA GLY A 23 -5.60 18.10 -12.38
C GLY A 23 -5.93 16.64 -12.00
N LEU A 24 -5.04 15.98 -11.26
CA LEU A 24 -5.25 14.62 -10.77
C LEU A 24 -6.44 14.54 -9.81
N ALA A 25 -6.58 15.49 -8.89
CA ALA A 25 -7.69 15.53 -7.94
C ALA A 25 -9.06 15.61 -8.65
N ARG A 26 -9.15 16.33 -9.78
CA ARG A 26 -10.36 16.37 -10.61
C ARG A 26 -10.63 15.05 -11.33
N LEU A 27 -9.59 14.38 -11.85
CA LEU A 27 -9.75 13.10 -12.53
C LEU A 27 -10.24 12.00 -11.59
N VAL A 28 -9.71 11.95 -10.36
CA VAL A 28 -10.10 10.95 -9.34
C VAL A 28 -11.57 11.10 -8.88
N GLN A 29 -12.23 12.23 -9.15
CA GLN A 29 -13.66 12.40 -8.90
C GLN A 29 -14.55 11.67 -9.90
N ASP A 30 -14.01 11.16 -11.01
CA ASP A 30 -14.75 10.34 -11.96
C ASP A 30 -15.29 9.08 -11.24
N PRO A 31 -16.59 8.73 -11.39
CA PRO A 31 -17.15 7.50 -10.80
C PRO A 31 -16.40 6.22 -11.17
N LEU A 32 -15.68 6.20 -12.28
CA LEU A 32 -14.85 5.08 -12.71
C LEU A 32 -13.53 4.97 -11.95
N LEU A 33 -13.10 6.03 -11.24
CA LEU A 33 -11.81 6.13 -10.55
C LEU A 33 -11.97 6.38 -9.04
N CYS A 34 -13.18 6.22 -8.50
CA CYS A 34 -13.48 6.52 -7.09
C CYS A 34 -12.78 5.60 -6.08
N ASP A 35 -12.17 4.52 -6.55
CA ASP A 35 -11.38 3.55 -5.80
C ASP A 35 -9.90 3.96 -5.66
N LEU A 36 -9.47 5.03 -6.34
CA LEU A 36 -8.12 5.59 -6.24
C LEU A 36 -8.04 6.71 -5.19
N PRO A 37 -6.96 6.78 -4.41
CA PRO A 37 -6.73 7.88 -3.47
C PRO A 37 -6.35 9.18 -4.21
N VAL A 38 -6.62 10.33 -3.59
CA VAL A 38 -6.33 11.66 -4.18
C VAL A 38 -4.85 11.84 -4.55
N GLN A 39 -3.94 11.26 -3.75
CA GLN A 39 -2.49 11.24 -4.00
C GLN A 39 -2.09 9.84 -4.48
N VAL A 40 -2.64 9.43 -5.63
CA VAL A 40 -2.44 8.10 -6.20
C VAL A 40 -1.00 7.90 -6.67
N THR A 41 -0.44 6.74 -6.36
CA THR A 41 0.85 6.30 -6.90
C THR A 41 0.66 5.34 -8.07
N VAL A 42 1.66 5.26 -8.96
CA VAL A 42 1.65 4.29 -10.08
C VAL A 42 1.49 2.85 -9.60
N GLU A 43 2.03 2.53 -8.43
CA GLU A 43 1.91 1.20 -7.81
C GLU A 43 0.46 0.87 -7.40
N GLU A 44 -0.30 1.85 -6.91
CA GLU A 44 -1.72 1.67 -6.56
C GLU A 44 -2.59 1.53 -7.80
N ILE A 45 -2.31 2.28 -8.87
CA ILE A 45 -3.00 2.11 -10.16
C ILE A 45 -2.77 0.69 -10.68
N ASN A 46 -1.52 0.23 -10.70
CA ASN A 46 -1.20 -1.14 -11.10
C ASN A 46 -1.87 -2.18 -10.20
N SER A 47 -2.01 -1.87 -8.90
CA SER A 47 -2.69 -2.75 -7.94
C SER A 47 -4.19 -2.85 -8.22
N GLN A 48 -4.88 -1.75 -8.53
CA GLN A 48 -6.30 -1.78 -8.91
C GLN A 48 -6.51 -2.51 -10.23
N ILE A 49 -5.67 -2.23 -11.23
CA ILE A 49 -5.69 -2.96 -12.50
C ILE A 49 -5.52 -4.47 -12.26
N ALA A 50 -4.56 -4.86 -11.43
CA ALA A 50 -4.35 -6.26 -11.10
C ALA A 50 -5.53 -6.89 -10.34
N LEU A 51 -6.25 -6.14 -9.51
CA LEU A 51 -7.47 -6.62 -8.86
C LEU A 51 -8.60 -6.85 -9.88
N GLU A 52 -8.80 -5.92 -10.81
CA GLU A 52 -9.82 -6.02 -11.87
C GLU A 52 -9.55 -7.21 -12.81
N TYR A 53 -8.29 -7.46 -13.18
CA TYR A 53 -7.90 -8.64 -13.95
C TYR A 53 -7.84 -9.93 -13.12
N GLY A 54 -8.18 -9.87 -11.82
CA GLY A 54 -8.13 -11.00 -10.90
C GLY A 54 -6.71 -11.53 -10.66
N GLN A 55 -5.67 -10.77 -10.97
CA GLN A 55 -4.26 -11.11 -10.78
C GLN A 55 -3.74 -10.78 -9.37
N ALA A 56 -4.44 -9.91 -8.65
CA ALA A 56 -4.21 -9.58 -7.25
C ALA A 56 -5.39 -9.99 -6.37
N MET A 57 -5.17 -9.96 -5.06
CA MET A 57 -6.18 -10.20 -4.04
C MET A 57 -5.97 -9.27 -2.86
N THR A 58 -7.05 -8.91 -2.19
CA THR A 58 -7.02 -8.11 -0.96
C THR A 58 -6.98 -9.05 0.24
N VAL A 59 -5.99 -8.90 1.10
CA VAL A 59 -5.89 -9.58 2.39
C VAL A 59 -6.21 -8.56 3.48
N ARG A 60 -7.18 -8.87 4.35
CA ARG A 60 -7.57 -8.01 5.46
C ARG A 60 -6.63 -8.28 6.63
N VAL A 61 -5.70 -7.37 6.89
CA VAL A 61 -4.72 -7.52 7.96
C VAL A 61 -5.23 -6.84 9.22
N CYS A 62 -5.61 -7.63 10.22
CA CYS A 62 -6.11 -7.16 11.50
C CYS A 62 -4.94 -6.83 12.43
N LYS A 63 -4.87 -5.56 12.83
CA LYS A 63 -3.93 -5.05 13.83
C LYS A 63 -4.46 -5.34 15.25
N ALA A 64 -3.59 -5.19 16.25
CA ALA A 64 -3.92 -5.53 17.63
C ALA A 64 -4.95 -4.58 18.28
N ASP A 65 -5.19 -3.41 17.68
CA ASP A 65 -6.17 -2.40 18.08
C ASP A 65 -7.49 -2.51 17.29
N GLU A 66 -7.76 -3.69 16.70
CA GLU A 66 -8.97 -3.99 15.90
C GLU A 66 -9.08 -3.19 14.59
N GLU A 67 -8.07 -2.39 14.24
CA GLU A 67 -7.98 -1.76 12.92
C GLU A 67 -7.70 -2.81 11.83
N VAL A 68 -8.49 -2.79 10.76
CA VAL A 68 -8.33 -3.69 9.61
C VAL A 68 -7.72 -2.93 8.44
N MET A 69 -6.57 -3.41 7.96
CA MET A 69 -5.87 -2.87 6.80
C MET A 69 -6.14 -3.73 5.55
N PRO A 70 -6.83 -3.22 4.52
CA PRO A 70 -7.01 -3.92 3.26
C PRO A 70 -5.72 -3.88 2.43
N VAL A 71 -4.88 -4.91 2.55
CA VAL A 71 -3.59 -4.98 1.87
C VAL A 71 -3.72 -5.75 0.56
N VAL A 72 -3.36 -5.12 -0.55
CA VAL A 72 -3.40 -5.75 -1.88
C VAL A 72 -2.08 -6.48 -2.15
N VAL A 73 -2.17 -7.73 -2.59
CA VAL A 73 -1.03 -8.58 -2.95
C VAL A 73 -1.32 -9.37 -4.22
N VAL A 74 -0.29 -9.72 -4.97
CA VAL A 74 -0.44 -10.61 -6.15
C VAL A 74 -0.95 -11.98 -5.75
N GLN A 75 -1.70 -12.66 -6.62
CA GLN A 75 -2.30 -13.96 -6.34
C GLN A 75 -1.30 -15.01 -5.84
N ASN A 76 -0.07 -15.01 -6.37
CA ASN A 76 1.01 -15.94 -5.99
C ASN A 76 2.02 -15.31 -5.01
N ALA A 77 1.57 -14.36 -4.20
CA ALA A 77 2.39 -13.72 -3.19
C ALA A 77 2.89 -14.70 -2.13
N SER A 78 4.10 -14.46 -1.65
CA SER A 78 4.69 -15.11 -0.48
C SER A 78 4.34 -14.35 0.81
N VAL A 79 4.63 -14.96 1.97
CA VAL A 79 4.54 -14.26 3.26
C VAL A 79 5.43 -13.02 3.29
N LEU A 80 6.61 -13.05 2.66
CA LEU A 80 7.48 -11.90 2.54
C LEU A 80 6.83 -10.76 1.76
N ASP A 81 6.16 -11.08 0.65
CA ASP A 81 5.47 -10.10 -0.18
C ASP A 81 4.32 -9.45 0.60
N LEU A 82 3.56 -10.23 1.38
CA LEU A 82 2.54 -9.70 2.28
C LEU A 82 3.13 -8.76 3.33
N LYS A 83 4.25 -9.13 3.96
CA LYS A 83 4.94 -8.24 4.93
C LYS A 83 5.34 -6.94 4.28
N LYS A 84 5.97 -6.97 3.09
CA LYS A 84 6.35 -5.77 2.34
C LYS A 84 5.14 -4.92 1.96
N ALA A 85 4.04 -5.54 1.53
CA ALA A 85 2.82 -4.84 1.20
C ALA A 85 2.20 -4.16 2.43
N ILE A 86 2.24 -4.79 3.61
CA ILE A 86 1.84 -4.16 4.88
C ILE A 86 2.73 -2.94 5.18
N GLN A 87 4.06 -3.06 5.00
CA GLN A 87 4.98 -1.93 5.21
C GLN A 87 4.62 -0.74 4.32
N ARG A 88 4.41 -1.03 3.05
CA ARG A 88 4.10 -0.05 2.03
C ARG A 88 2.75 0.62 2.29
N TYR A 89 1.72 -0.16 2.63
CA TYR A 89 0.39 0.34 2.96
C TYR A 89 0.45 1.36 4.10
N VAL A 90 1.12 1.00 5.21
CA VAL A 90 1.20 1.87 6.38
C VAL A 90 2.09 3.09 6.12
N GLN A 91 3.14 2.96 5.30
CA GLN A 91 3.96 4.11 4.88
C GLN A 91 3.13 5.11 4.07
N LEU A 92 2.41 4.65 3.03
CA LEU A 92 1.57 5.51 2.19
C LEU A 92 0.45 6.16 3.01
N LYS A 93 -0.16 5.41 3.95
CA LYS A 93 -1.18 5.96 4.85
C LYS A 93 -0.62 7.11 5.69
N GLN A 94 0.57 6.95 6.26
CA GLN A 94 1.21 8.00 7.06
C GLN A 94 1.62 9.22 6.24
N GLU A 95 2.21 9.02 5.05
CA GLU A 95 2.59 10.11 4.14
C GLU A 95 1.37 10.99 3.81
N ARG A 96 0.19 10.38 3.62
CA ARG A 96 -1.08 11.07 3.36
C ARG A 96 -1.66 11.79 4.57
N GLU A 97 -1.54 11.19 5.75
CA GLU A 97 -1.99 11.78 7.02
C GLU A 97 -1.03 12.88 7.54
N GLY A 98 0.05 13.18 6.81
CA GLY A 98 1.09 14.12 7.23
C GLY A 98 1.93 13.62 8.40
N GLY A 99 1.88 12.31 8.68
CA GLY A 99 2.59 11.66 9.78
C GLY A 99 4.04 11.33 9.40
N ILE A 100 4.98 11.62 10.32
CA ILE A 100 6.41 11.27 10.18
C ILE A 100 6.78 10.13 11.16
N GLN A 101 5.83 9.28 11.55
CA GLN A 101 6.14 8.24 12.53
C GLN A 101 6.99 7.13 11.90
N HIS A 102 8.25 7.08 12.30
CA HIS A 102 9.15 6.04 11.85
C HIS A 102 8.82 4.70 12.54
N ILE A 103 8.23 3.77 11.79
CA ILE A 103 7.95 2.42 12.27
C ILE A 103 9.16 1.53 12.07
N SER A 104 9.71 1.00 13.17
CA SER A 104 10.76 -0.04 13.09
C SER A 104 10.14 -1.38 12.70
N TRP A 105 10.03 -1.63 11.40
CA TRP A 105 9.49 -2.90 10.91
C TRP A 105 10.31 -4.11 11.32
N THR A 106 11.64 -3.95 11.44
CA THR A 106 12.52 -5.00 12.00
C THR A 106 12.06 -5.39 13.41
N TYR A 107 11.68 -4.42 14.24
CA TYR A 107 11.11 -4.70 15.55
C TYR A 107 9.75 -5.39 15.46
N VAL A 108 8.86 -4.93 14.58
CA VAL A 108 7.52 -5.51 14.37
C VAL A 108 7.63 -6.98 13.97
N TRP A 109 8.39 -7.30 12.92
CA TRP A 109 8.55 -8.68 12.44
C TRP A 109 9.29 -9.59 13.42
N ARG A 110 10.17 -9.02 14.25
CA ARG A 110 10.80 -9.75 15.36
C ARG A 110 9.83 -10.02 16.50
N THR A 111 8.91 -9.11 16.79
CA THR A 111 8.04 -9.16 17.99
C THR A 111 6.69 -9.83 17.73
N TYR A 112 6.20 -9.82 16.50
CA TYR A 112 4.89 -10.36 16.13
C TYR A 112 4.99 -11.41 15.03
N HIS A 113 4.05 -12.35 15.01
CA HIS A 113 3.78 -13.21 13.86
C HIS A 113 2.50 -12.75 13.16
N LEU A 114 2.44 -12.98 11.86
CA LEU A 114 1.17 -13.04 11.15
C LEU A 114 0.57 -14.43 11.36
N THR A 115 -0.75 -14.49 11.54
CA THR A 115 -1.49 -15.73 11.74
C THR A 115 -2.72 -15.78 10.86
N PHE A 116 -2.97 -16.97 10.31
CA PHE A 116 -4.17 -17.27 9.55
C PHE A 116 -4.77 -18.56 10.10
N ALA A 117 -6.06 -18.55 10.48
CA ALA A 117 -6.75 -19.70 11.05
C ALA A 117 -5.99 -20.41 12.21
N GLY A 118 -5.23 -19.65 13.01
CA GLY A 118 -4.39 -20.19 14.09
C GLY A 118 -3.01 -20.71 13.67
N GLU A 119 -2.74 -20.85 12.37
CA GLU A 119 -1.41 -21.19 11.85
C GLU A 119 -0.51 -19.93 11.79
N LYS A 120 0.71 -20.03 12.31
CA LYS A 120 1.70 -18.95 12.27
C LYS A 120 2.42 -18.95 10.92
N MET A 121 2.44 -17.81 10.26
CA MET A 121 3.13 -17.60 8.99
C MET A 121 4.60 -17.27 9.25
N THR A 122 5.42 -18.29 9.50
CA THR A 122 6.84 -18.14 9.85
C THR A 122 7.79 -18.26 8.65
N ASP A 123 7.37 -18.98 7.60
CA ASP A 123 8.17 -19.14 6.39
C ASP A 123 7.85 -18.02 5.39
N ASP A 124 8.85 -17.16 5.16
CA ASP A 124 8.80 -16.03 4.25
C ASP A 124 8.66 -16.44 2.77
N LYS A 125 9.05 -17.68 2.41
CA LYS A 125 9.01 -18.17 1.03
C LYS A 125 7.69 -18.87 0.68
N LYS A 126 7.01 -19.44 1.68
CA LYS A 126 5.74 -20.14 1.51
C LYS A 126 4.69 -19.17 0.95
N LYS A 127 3.93 -19.61 -0.05
CA LYS A 127 2.90 -18.79 -0.70
C LYS A 127 1.68 -18.67 0.21
N LEU A 128 0.98 -17.54 0.11
CA LEU A 128 -0.25 -17.30 0.88
C LEU A 128 -1.31 -18.38 0.60
N ARG A 129 -1.41 -18.81 -0.66
CA ARG A 129 -2.30 -19.90 -1.09
C ARG A 129 -2.01 -21.24 -0.43
N GLU A 130 -0.75 -21.51 -0.08
CA GLU A 130 -0.36 -22.75 0.60
C GLU A 130 -0.79 -22.76 2.07
N TYR A 131 -1.11 -21.59 2.65
CA TYR A 131 -1.81 -21.49 3.93
C TYR A 131 -3.35 -21.53 3.76
N GLY A 132 -3.85 -21.60 2.53
CA GLY A 132 -5.28 -21.55 2.23
C GLY A 132 -5.88 -20.13 2.18
N ILE A 133 -5.06 -19.08 2.23
CA ILE A 133 -5.51 -17.69 2.20
C ILE A 133 -6.05 -17.35 0.81
N LYS A 134 -7.26 -16.79 0.77
CA LYS A 134 -8.00 -16.35 -0.42
C LYS A 134 -8.27 -14.85 -0.38
N ASN A 135 -8.90 -14.34 -1.44
CA ASN A 135 -9.32 -12.95 -1.51
C ASN A 135 -10.31 -12.63 -0.38
N ARG A 136 -10.07 -11.50 0.29
CA ARG A 136 -10.81 -10.97 1.45
C ARG A 136 -10.69 -11.77 2.74
N ASP A 137 -9.78 -12.75 2.81
CA ASP A 137 -9.49 -13.44 4.07
C ASP A 137 -8.75 -12.54 5.06
N GLU A 138 -8.86 -12.91 6.34
CA GLU A 138 -8.31 -12.15 7.47
C GLU A 138 -7.02 -12.77 8.00
N VAL A 139 -6.00 -11.94 8.18
CA VAL A 139 -4.71 -12.31 8.78
C VAL A 139 -4.47 -11.41 9.98
N CYS A 140 -4.18 -12.00 11.13
CA CYS A 140 -4.04 -11.25 12.39
C CYS A 140 -2.58 -11.21 12.86
N PHE A 141 -2.20 -10.08 13.46
CA PHE A 141 -0.97 -9.99 14.24
C PHE A 141 -1.12 -10.68 15.60
N ILE A 142 -0.20 -11.58 15.96
CA ILE A 142 -0.09 -12.15 17.30
C ILE A 142 1.28 -11.83 17.89
N LYS A 143 1.31 -11.42 19.17
CA LYS A 143 2.57 -11.17 19.89
C LYS A 143 3.30 -12.48 20.14
N LYS A 144 4.60 -12.51 19.86
CA LYS A 144 5.45 -13.66 20.21
C LYS A 144 5.58 -13.73 21.73
N LEU A 145 5.27 -14.89 22.30
CA LEU A 145 5.59 -15.18 23.70
C LEU A 145 7.11 -15.25 23.81
N ARG A 146 7.71 -14.36 24.61
CA ARG A 146 9.11 -14.48 25.01
C ARG A 146 9.19 -15.62 26.04
N LYS A 147 10.11 -16.57 25.83
CA LYS A 147 10.57 -17.45 26.90
C LYS A 147 11.41 -16.65 27.89
#